data_AF-A0AAU8P8J0-F1
#
_entry.id   AF-A0AAU8P8J0-F1
#
_cell.length_a   1.000
_cell.length_b   1.000
_cell.length_c   1.000
_cell.angle_alpha   90.00
_cell.angle_beta   90.00
_cell.angle_gamma   90.00
#
_symmetry.space_group_name_H-M   'P 1'
#
loop_
_entity.id
_entity.type
_entity.pdbx_description
1 polymer ?
#
loop_
_entity_poly.entity_id
_entity_poly.type
_entity_poly.pdbx_seq_one_letter_code
_entity_poly.pdbx_strand_id
1 'polypeptide(L)'
;MYFPILRTISRYKIDDLLYKKLDVWLGTRRKATRNFLSPLQFSIDSGIDEDTAMLLFAICTQPDINLLKVRYMVECPYCYRKLAIFNNPMEIPEQVYCPEDEADIPVKKDNIVIWFELLSEPQDQPI
;
A
#
# COMPACT_ATOMS: atom_id res chain seq x y z
N MET A 1 -13.40 -15.78 -3.98
CA MET A 1 -12.06 -15.14 -3.92
C MET A 1 -12.10 -14.02 -4.94
N TYR A 2 -11.87 -12.78 -4.51
CA TYR A 2 -11.94 -11.60 -5.37
C TYR A 2 -10.72 -11.47 -6.29
N PHE A 3 -9.56 -11.96 -5.85
CA PHE A 3 -8.29 -11.92 -6.57
C PHE A 3 -7.66 -13.32 -6.62
N PRO A 4 -8.01 -14.14 -7.64
CA PRO A 4 -7.45 -15.50 -7.77
C PRO A 4 -5.91 -15.53 -7.82
N ILE A 5 -5.27 -14.44 -8.25
CA ILE A 5 -3.82 -14.31 -8.28
C ILE A 5 -3.19 -14.51 -6.89
N LEU A 6 -3.88 -14.16 -5.80
CA LEU A 6 -3.38 -14.35 -4.43
C LEU A 6 -3.08 -15.82 -4.08
N ARG A 7 -3.61 -16.80 -4.84
CA ARG A 7 -3.21 -18.20 -4.67
C ARG A 7 -1.72 -18.44 -4.90
N THR A 8 -1.05 -17.58 -5.69
CA THR A 8 0.41 -17.66 -5.88
C THR A 8 1.20 -17.33 -4.60
N ILE A 9 0.60 -16.66 -3.62
CA ILE A 9 1.22 -16.39 -2.31
C ILE A 9 1.59 -17.69 -1.58
N SER A 10 0.87 -18.79 -1.81
CA SER A 10 1.18 -20.10 -1.21
C SER A 10 2.63 -20.56 -1.45
N ARG A 11 3.28 -20.09 -2.52
CA ARG A 11 4.69 -20.37 -2.83
C ARG A 11 5.66 -19.76 -1.81
N TYR A 12 5.24 -18.72 -1.09
CA TYR A 12 6.02 -17.99 -0.10
C TYR A 12 5.88 -18.57 1.32
N LYS A 13 5.29 -19.78 1.47
CA LYS A 13 5.05 -20.47 2.76
C LYS A 13 4.22 -19.65 3.75
N ILE A 14 3.36 -18.79 3.23
CA ILE A 14 2.39 -18.00 4.01
C ILE A 14 1.16 -18.86 4.29
N ASP A 15 0.61 -18.74 5.49
CA ASP A 15 -0.63 -19.43 5.89
C ASP A 15 -1.81 -19.06 4.97
N ASP A 16 -2.56 -20.07 4.56
CA ASP A 16 -3.73 -19.94 3.70
C ASP A 16 -4.78 -18.95 4.21
N LEU A 17 -4.95 -18.86 5.52
CA LEU A 17 -5.88 -17.96 6.17
C LEU A 17 -5.50 -16.49 5.95
N LEU A 18 -4.20 -16.19 5.87
CA LEU A 18 -3.70 -14.82 5.77
C LEU A 18 -4.02 -14.20 4.42
N TYR A 19 -3.74 -14.89 3.31
CA TYR A 19 -4.10 -14.33 1.99
C TYR A 19 -5.60 -14.37 1.74
N LYS A 20 -6.37 -15.26 2.37
CA LYS A 20 -7.84 -15.24 2.33
C LYS A 20 -8.40 -14.01 3.04
N LYS A 21 -7.84 -13.64 4.21
CA LYS A 21 -8.18 -12.39 4.90
C LYS A 21 -7.85 -11.18 4.03
N LEU A 22 -6.67 -11.17 3.41
CA LEU A 22 -6.27 -10.10 2.49
C LEU A 22 -7.20 -10.00 1.28
N ASP A 23 -7.57 -11.12 0.67
CA ASP A 23 -8.50 -11.18 -0.48
C ASP A 23 -9.84 -10.52 -0.17
N VAL A 24 -10.45 -10.88 0.96
CA VAL A 24 -11.73 -10.30 1.41
C VAL A 24 -11.56 -8.82 1.75
N TRP A 25 -10.49 -8.46 2.44
CA TRP A 25 -10.24 -7.08 2.83
C TRP A 25 -10.09 -6.17 1.61
N LEU A 26 -9.25 -6.57 0.63
CA LEU A 26 -9.06 -5.85 -0.64
C LEU A 26 -10.35 -5.81 -1.46
N GLY A 27 -11.07 -6.94 -1.53
CA GLY A 27 -12.29 -7.06 -2.36
C GLY A 27 -13.43 -6.17 -1.88
N THR A 28 -13.46 -5.88 -0.58
CA THR A 28 -14.49 -5.02 0.05
C THR A 28 -14.12 -3.53 0.06
N ARG A 29 -12.92 -3.15 -0.39
CA ARG A 29 -12.53 -1.72 -0.44
C ARG A 29 -13.31 -0.98 -1.52
N ARG A 30 -13.82 0.20 -1.15
CA ARG A 30 -14.46 1.13 -2.08
C ARG A 30 -13.45 1.58 -3.14
N LYS A 31 -13.91 1.85 -4.36
CA LYS A 31 -13.03 2.26 -5.48
C LYS A 31 -12.12 3.45 -5.12
N ALA A 32 -12.65 4.43 -4.37
CA ALA A 32 -11.90 5.61 -3.95
C ALA A 32 -10.72 5.31 -2.99
N THR A 33 -10.76 4.22 -2.23
CA THR A 33 -9.72 3.89 -1.24
C THR A 33 -8.64 2.96 -1.80
N ARG A 34 -8.81 2.44 -3.02
CA ARG A 34 -7.88 1.47 -3.64
C ARG A 34 -6.50 2.04 -3.95
N ASN A 35 -6.37 3.36 -4.00
CA ASN A 35 -5.10 4.05 -4.27
C ASN A 35 -4.30 4.36 -2.99
N PHE A 36 -4.89 4.14 -1.81
CA PHE A 36 -4.34 4.52 -0.52
C PHE A 36 -4.53 3.39 0.49
N LEU A 37 -4.06 2.20 0.14
CA LEU A 37 -4.10 1.04 1.01
C LEU A 37 -2.91 1.07 1.97
N SER A 38 -3.20 0.84 3.25
CA SER A 38 -2.22 0.81 4.33
C SER A 38 -2.16 -0.59 4.93
N PRO A 39 -0.97 -1.21 5.03
CA PRO A 39 -0.78 -2.46 5.76
C PRO A 39 -1.22 -2.36 7.22
N LEU A 40 -0.99 -1.21 7.85
CA LEU A 40 -1.43 -0.95 9.22
C LEU A 40 -2.96 -1.01 9.34
N GLN A 41 -3.70 -0.41 8.41
CA GLN A 41 -5.16 -0.50 8.42
C GLN A 41 -5.63 -1.95 8.23
N PHE A 42 -4.97 -2.72 7.36
CA PHE A 42 -5.27 -4.14 7.18
C PHE A 42 -5.00 -4.96 8.45
N SER A 43 -3.88 -4.70 9.13
CA SER A 43 -3.51 -5.31 10.41
C SER A 43 -4.61 -5.10 11.46
N ILE A 44 -5.05 -3.85 11.64
CA ILE A 44 -6.12 -3.47 12.56
C ILE A 44 -7.44 -4.16 12.19
N ASP A 45 -7.86 -4.05 10.92
CA ASP A 45 -9.15 -4.58 10.45
C ASP A 45 -9.21 -6.12 10.53
N SER A 46 -8.07 -6.81 10.42
CA SER A 46 -8.01 -8.28 10.28
C SER A 46 -7.48 -9.00 11.52
N GLY A 47 -7.03 -8.25 12.54
CA GLY A 47 -6.39 -8.79 13.74
C GLY A 47 -5.11 -9.57 13.44
N ILE A 48 -4.34 -9.12 12.46
CA ILE A 48 -3.02 -9.69 12.09
C ILE A 48 -1.96 -8.72 12.59
N ASP A 49 -0.81 -9.19 13.03
CA ASP A 49 0.31 -8.32 13.42
C ASP A 49 0.83 -7.48 12.24
N GLU A 50 1.39 -6.32 12.57
CA GLU A 50 1.85 -5.35 11.58
C GLU A 50 2.94 -5.91 10.66
N ASP A 51 3.87 -6.69 11.20
CA ASP A 51 4.97 -7.29 10.43
C ASP A 51 4.44 -8.25 9.36
N THR A 52 3.49 -9.09 9.72
CA THR A 52 2.82 -10.00 8.79
C THR A 52 2.00 -9.24 7.75
N ALA A 53 1.30 -8.17 8.14
CA ALA A 53 0.58 -7.31 7.20
C ALA A 53 1.53 -6.64 6.19
N MET A 54 2.65 -6.10 6.65
CA MET A 54 3.69 -5.51 5.82
C MET A 54 4.27 -6.54 4.85
N LEU A 55 4.57 -7.74 5.34
CA LEU A 55 5.09 -8.84 4.52
C LEU A 55 4.10 -9.23 3.41
N LEU A 56 2.82 -9.38 3.73
CA LEU A 56 1.77 -9.72 2.74
C LEU A 56 1.67 -8.66 1.64
N PHE A 57 1.71 -7.38 2.01
CA PHE A 57 1.67 -6.29 1.05
C PHE A 57 2.93 -6.25 0.17
N ALA A 58 4.11 -6.47 0.75
CA ALA A 58 5.37 -6.56 0.02
C ALA A 58 5.46 -7.78 -0.91
N ILE A 59 4.82 -8.89 -0.56
CA ILE A 59 4.68 -10.04 -1.46
C ILE A 59 3.76 -9.69 -2.64
N CYS A 60 2.67 -8.95 -2.40
CA CYS A 60 1.74 -8.57 -3.46
C CYS A 60 2.31 -7.59 -4.49
N THR A 61 3.47 -6.98 -4.22
CA THR A 61 4.19 -6.13 -5.18
C THR A 61 5.22 -6.89 -6.02
N GLN A 62 5.45 -8.16 -5.72
CA GLN A 62 6.38 -8.99 -6.49
C GLN A 62 5.89 -9.17 -7.93
N PRO A 63 6.79 -9.25 -8.93
CA PRO A 63 6.40 -9.30 -10.34
C PRO A 63 5.49 -10.46 -10.73
N ASP A 64 5.54 -11.59 -10.01
CA ASP A 64 4.71 -12.77 -10.26
C ASP A 64 3.27 -12.64 -9.75
N ILE A 65 3.03 -11.71 -8.80
CA ILE A 65 1.71 -11.42 -8.23
C ILE A 65 1.16 -10.12 -8.80
N ASN A 66 1.97 -9.06 -8.76
CA ASN A 66 1.72 -7.73 -9.32
C ASN A 66 0.30 -7.21 -9.03
N LEU A 67 -0.18 -7.42 -7.80
CA LEU A 67 -1.52 -7.02 -7.39
C LEU A 67 -1.50 -5.62 -6.76
N LEU A 68 -0.43 -5.31 -6.03
CA LEU A 68 -0.23 -4.02 -5.40
C LEU A 68 0.96 -3.29 -6.00
N LYS A 69 0.90 -1.96 -6.00
CA LYS A 69 2.01 -1.07 -6.35
C LYS A 69 2.36 -0.20 -5.17
N VAL A 70 3.64 -0.15 -4.82
CA VAL A 70 4.15 0.75 -3.78
C VAL A 70 4.11 2.20 -4.29
N ARG A 71 3.66 3.12 -3.44
CA ARG A 71 3.66 4.55 -3.66
C ARG A 71 4.36 5.22 -2.48
N TYR A 72 5.25 6.16 -2.79
CA TYR A 72 5.99 6.93 -1.80
C TYR A 72 5.43 8.34 -1.76
N MET A 73 4.84 8.73 -0.65
CA MET A 73 4.21 10.02 -0.45
C MET A 73 5.12 10.88 0.42
N VAL A 74 5.56 12.03 -0.09
CA VAL A 74 6.28 13.01 0.72
C VAL A 74 5.27 13.95 1.36
N GLU A 75 5.32 14.10 2.67
CA GLU A 75 4.49 15.01 3.45
C GLU A 75 5.33 16.14 4.04
N CYS A 76 4.73 17.32 4.21
CA CYS A 76 5.36 18.39 4.95
C CYS A 76 5.35 18.05 6.45
N PRO A 77 6.50 18.10 7.17
CA PRO A 77 6.53 17.81 8.60
C PRO A 77 5.88 18.90 9.47
N TYR A 78 5.58 20.08 8.90
CA TYR A 78 5.01 21.21 9.64
C TYR A 78 3.49 21.28 9.50
N CYS A 79 2.98 21.18 8.27
CA CYS A 79 1.55 21.27 7.98
C CYS A 79 0.89 19.93 7.60
N TYR A 80 1.65 18.83 7.55
CA TYR A 80 1.18 17.47 7.22
C TYR A 80 0.49 17.35 5.86
N ARG A 81 0.64 18.36 4.99
CA ARG A 81 0.10 18.31 3.63
C ARG A 81 0.96 17.35 2.79
N LYS A 82 0.27 16.54 1.98
CA LYS A 82 0.89 15.78 0.90
C LYS A 82 1.50 16.73 -0.14
N LEU A 83 2.81 16.63 -0.34
CA LEU A 83 3.56 17.45 -1.28
C LEU A 83 3.70 16.77 -2.65
N ALA A 84 4.10 15.49 -2.66
CA ALA A 84 4.35 14.73 -3.89
C ALA A 84 4.16 13.23 -3.69
N ILE A 85 3.94 12.49 -4.80
CA ILE A 85 3.85 11.03 -4.82
C ILE A 85 4.81 10.49 -5.89
N PHE A 86 5.60 9.50 -5.53
CA PHE A 86 6.58 8.83 -6.39
C PHE A 86 6.30 7.33 -6.52
N ASN A 87 6.77 6.73 -7.62
CA ASN A 87 6.66 5.29 -7.87
C ASN A 87 7.90 4.52 -7.44
N ASN A 88 9.04 5.18 -7.42
CA ASN A 88 10.33 4.61 -7.13
C ASN A 88 11.03 5.45 -6.05
N PRO A 89 11.63 4.84 -5.02
CA PRO A 89 12.35 5.60 -4.00
C PRO A 89 13.52 6.41 -4.58
N MET A 90 14.10 6.00 -5.71
CA MET A 90 15.18 6.72 -6.40
C MET A 90 14.70 7.98 -7.13
N GLU A 91 13.38 8.14 -7.34
CA GLU A 91 12.79 9.36 -7.94
C GLU A 91 12.53 10.45 -6.91
N ILE A 92 12.64 10.14 -5.61
CA ILE A 92 12.35 11.08 -4.53
C ILE A 92 13.48 12.11 -4.46
N PRO A 93 13.19 13.42 -4.67
CA PRO A 93 14.21 14.45 -4.59
C PRO A 93 14.64 14.69 -3.14
N GLU A 94 15.80 15.32 -2.95
CA GLU A 94 16.29 15.68 -1.61
C GLU A 94 15.45 16.78 -0.94
N GLN A 95 14.72 17.58 -1.74
CA GLN A 95 13.88 18.68 -1.28
C GLN A 95 12.59 18.77 -2.09
N VAL A 96 11.49 19.18 -1.43
CA VAL A 96 10.21 19.44 -2.08
C VAL A 96 9.62 20.74 -1.53
N TYR A 97 9.19 21.63 -2.42
CA TYR A 97 8.54 22.89 -2.04
C TYR A 97 7.18 22.66 -1.37
N CYS A 98 6.97 23.26 -0.20
CA CYS A 98 5.67 23.34 0.47
C CYS A 98 5.02 24.70 0.20
N PRO A 99 3.84 24.75 -0.46
CA PRO A 99 3.14 26.02 -0.70
C PRO A 99 2.57 26.69 0.54
N GLU A 100 2.31 25.93 1.62
CA GLU A 100 1.73 26.48 2.85
C GLU A 100 2.79 27.16 3.72
N ASP A 101 3.98 26.58 3.78
CA ASP A 101 5.11 27.09 4.56
C ASP A 101 6.02 28.01 3.72
N GLU A 102 5.71 28.17 2.43
CA GLU A 102 6.49 28.93 1.43
C GLU A 102 7.99 28.60 1.45
N ALA A 103 8.32 27.32 1.65
CA ALA A 103 9.69 26.86 1.87
C ALA A 103 9.98 25.50 1.23
N ASP A 104 11.24 25.28 0.87
CA ASP A 104 11.75 23.97 0.48
C ASP A 104 11.94 23.08 1.71
N ILE A 105 11.21 21.96 1.72
CA ILE A 105 11.23 20.99 2.80
C ILE A 105 12.27 19.92 2.49
N PRO A 106 13.26 19.67 3.38
CA PRO A 106 14.18 18.55 3.20
C PRO A 106 13.43 17.23 3.32
N VAL A 107 13.60 16.35 2.34
CA VAL A 107 13.02 15.01 2.37
C VAL A 107 13.89 14.11 3.24
N LYS A 108 13.28 13.56 4.28
CA LYS A 108 13.84 12.61 5.24
C LYS A 108 12.99 11.35 5.27
N LYS A 109 13.49 10.29 5.88
CA LYS A 109 12.71 9.05 6.02
C LYS A 109 11.41 9.27 6.80
N ASP A 110 11.45 10.14 7.79
CA ASP A 110 10.33 10.38 8.72
C ASP A 110 9.15 11.09 8.07
N ASN A 111 9.34 11.77 6.93
CA ASN A 111 8.27 12.42 6.18
C ASN A 111 8.00 11.77 4.81
N ILE A 112 8.46 10.53 4.62
CA ILE A 112 8.04 9.66 3.52
C ILE A 112 7.06 8.63 4.07
N VAL A 113 5.81 8.68 3.61
CA VAL A 113 4.78 7.72 3.94
C VAL A 113 4.62 6.73 2.79
N ILE A 114 4.64 5.43 3.11
CA ILE A 114 4.48 4.36 2.13
C ILE A 114 3.02 3.93 2.09
N TRP A 115 2.45 3.95 0.90
CA TRP A 115 1.09 3.48 0.62
C TRP A 115 1.09 2.49 -0.52
N PHE A 116 0.00 1.75 -0.66
CA PHE A 116 -0.16 0.77 -1.73
C PHE A 116 -1.38 1.09 -2.57
N GLU A 117 -1.24 0.93 -3.88
CA GLU A 117 -2.31 1.02 -4.85
C GLU A 117 -2.67 -0.38 -5.35
N LEU A 118 -3.96 -0.68 -5.39
CA LEU A 118 -4.48 -1.92 -5.96
C LEU A 118 -4.59 -1.80 -7.49
N LEU A 119 -3.87 -2.65 -8.21
CA LEU A 119 -3.76 -2.59 -9.68
C LEU A 119 -4.89 -3.30 -10.43
N SER A 120 -5.64 -4.16 -9.75
CA SER A 120 -6.72 -4.97 -10.34
C SER A 120 -8.07 -4.67 -9.70
N GLU A 121 -9.14 -4.75 -10.47
CA GLU A 121 -10.49 -4.74 -9.93
C GLU A 121 -10.85 -6.13 -9.37
N PRO A 122 -11.64 -6.21 -8.27
CA PRO A 122 -12.10 -7.48 -7.75
C PRO A 122 -13.02 -8.17 -8.76
N GLN A 123 -12.89 -9.48 -8.88
CA GLN A 123 -13.80 -10.28 -9.69
C GLN A 123 -15.16 -10.40 -8.98
N ASP A 124 -16.24 -10.26 -9.75
CA ASP A 124 -17.59 -10.47 -9.25
C ASP A 124 -17.71 -11.90 -8.70
N GLN A 125 -18.15 -12.03 -7.46
CA GLN A 125 -18.54 -13.32 -6.93
C GLN A 125 -19.98 -13.57 -7.39
N PRO A 126 -20.29 -14.72 -8.03
CA PRO A 126 -21.67 -15.06 -8.31
C PRO A 126 -22.43 -15.07 -6.97
N ILE A 127 -23.52 -14.30 -6.93
CA ILE A 127 -24.44 -14.20 -5.80
C ILE A 127 -25.17 -15.53 -5.62
#